data_AF-A0A0D0P220-F1
#
_entry.id   AF-A0A0D0P220-F1
#
_cell.length_a   1.000
_cell.length_b   1.000
_cell.length_c   1.000
_cell.angle_alpha   90.00
_cell.angle_beta   90.00
_cell.angle_gamma   90.00
#
_symmetry.space_group_name_H-M   'P 1'
#
loop_
_entity.id
_entity.type
_entity.pdbx_description
1 polymer ?
#
loop_
_entity_poly.entity_id
_entity_poly.type
_entity_poly.pdbx_seq_one_letter_code
_entity_poly.pdbx_strand_id
1 'polypeptide(L)'
;MDRYEQIAGELRQRIERGELRPGDRVPSTREITRRWNVAMATATKVLAELRGQGLVRAVPGVGTVVAEAASPVRTQAPARPAAGERQIPRRLTVEGGLTTDRIVAAAVEIADNEGLEALSMRRVAAELDAAAMSLYRHVPDKDGLVNLMMEQVFTAVGFSAADAGLPWRARLELAARLLWDAFRAHPWLASALSMTRPQPLSNALPFGEWVLSTLAAEGLDLQTVLTAYLTLFNYVRGTALNLEMEAAAEAATGQDAEAWMDQQEPQFMELVAEHPTFLRLTTEGYDFDLDQLFEFGLQRLLDGFAALIDAAAQRSSSPRS
;
A
#
# COMPACT_ATOMS: atom_id res chain seq x y z
N MET A 1 -17.27 -33.67 0.54
CA MET A 1 -18.00 -32.41 0.74
C MET A 1 -17.29 -31.64 1.83
N ASP A 2 -16.94 -30.39 1.55
CA ASP A 2 -16.21 -29.55 2.51
C ASP A 2 -17.15 -29.17 3.66
N ARG A 3 -16.62 -29.08 4.88
CA ARG A 3 -17.39 -28.87 6.11
C ARG A 3 -18.09 -27.51 6.10
N TYR A 4 -17.59 -26.53 5.34
CA TYR A 4 -18.27 -25.24 5.17
C TYR A 4 -19.53 -25.34 4.29
N GLU A 5 -19.52 -26.16 3.23
CA GLU A 5 -20.65 -26.30 2.29
C GLU A 5 -21.86 -26.93 2.98
N GLN A 6 -21.60 -27.89 3.87
CA GLN A 6 -22.63 -28.55 4.67
C GLN A 6 -23.33 -27.56 5.63
N ILE A 7 -22.55 -26.72 6.32
CA ILE A 7 -23.10 -25.72 7.27
C ILE A 7 -23.85 -24.62 6.51
N ALA A 8 -23.31 -24.15 5.37
CA ALA A 8 -23.99 -23.18 4.52
C ALA A 8 -25.30 -23.75 3.95
N GLY A 9 -25.30 -25.02 3.53
CA GLY A 9 -26.50 -25.71 3.06
C GLY A 9 -27.58 -25.86 4.13
N GLU A 10 -27.20 -26.20 5.37
CA GLU A 10 -28.12 -26.29 6.50
C GLU A 10 -28.77 -24.92 6.80
N LEU A 11 -27.97 -23.85 6.89
CA LEU A 11 -28.48 -22.50 7.15
C LEU A 11 -29.37 -21.99 6.00
N ARG A 12 -29.02 -22.31 4.75
CA ARG A 12 -29.87 -22.01 3.57
C ARG A 12 -31.23 -22.69 3.69
N GLN A 13 -31.29 -23.98 3.97
CA GLN A 13 -32.55 -24.71 4.09
C GLN A 13 -33.46 -24.12 5.18
N ARG A 14 -32.87 -23.64 6.29
CA ARG A 14 -33.64 -23.00 7.37
C ARG A 14 -34.23 -21.65 6.95
N ILE A 15 -33.52 -20.89 6.11
CA ILE A 15 -34.05 -19.67 5.50
C ILE A 15 -35.16 -20.00 4.50
N GLU A 16 -34.94 -20.97 3.61
CA GLU A 16 -35.90 -21.39 2.59
C GLU A 16 -37.20 -21.98 3.17
N ARG A 17 -37.10 -22.71 4.29
CA ARG A 17 -38.27 -23.25 5.02
C ARG A 17 -38.97 -22.21 5.90
N GLY A 18 -38.44 -20.99 5.98
CA GLY A 18 -39.01 -19.90 6.78
C GLY A 18 -38.81 -20.03 8.29
N GLU A 19 -37.88 -20.88 8.74
CA GLU A 19 -37.47 -20.96 10.15
C GLU A 19 -36.67 -19.74 10.59
N LEU A 20 -36.01 -19.07 9.63
CA LEU A 20 -35.37 -17.76 9.79
C LEU A 20 -36.02 -16.82 8.78
N ARG A 21 -36.83 -15.88 9.29
CA ARG A 21 -37.60 -14.93 8.47
C ARG A 21 -36.73 -13.75 8.06
N PRO A 22 -37.08 -13.03 6.98
CA PRO A 22 -36.40 -11.79 6.62
C PRO A 22 -36.30 -10.84 7.82
N GLY A 23 -35.08 -10.37 8.12
CA GLY A 23 -34.79 -9.55 9.30
C GLY A 23 -34.36 -10.33 10.55
N ASP A 24 -34.58 -11.65 10.62
CA ASP A 24 -34.10 -12.48 11.73
C ASP A 24 -32.58 -12.60 11.71
N ARG A 25 -31.97 -12.63 12.90
CA ARG A 25 -30.52 -12.81 13.05
C ARG A 25 -30.12 -14.23 12.69
N VAL A 26 -29.17 -14.36 11.78
CA VAL A 26 -28.47 -15.63 11.55
C VAL A 26 -27.33 -15.78 12.55
N PRO A 27 -26.89 -17.01 12.87
CA PRO A 27 -25.81 -17.23 13.81
C PRO A 27 -24.54 -16.45 13.43
N SER A 28 -23.97 -15.74 14.40
CA SER A 28 -22.70 -15.03 14.26
C SER A 28 -21.54 -16.00 14.02
N THR A 29 -20.41 -15.51 13.51
CA THR A 29 -19.20 -16.31 13.29
C THR A 29 -18.79 -17.10 14.54
N ARG A 30 -18.86 -16.46 15.72
CA ARG A 30 -18.53 -17.09 17.02
C ARG A 30 -19.54 -18.17 17.43
N GLU A 31 -20.81 -18.04 17.03
CA GLU A 31 -21.83 -19.07 17.26
C GLU A 31 -21.67 -20.23 16.30
N ILE A 32 -21.31 -19.97 15.04
CA ILE A 32 -21.02 -21.01 14.04
C ILE A 32 -19.80 -21.85 14.47
N THR A 33 -18.72 -21.20 14.89
CA THR A 33 -17.52 -21.85 15.44
C THR A 33 -17.87 -22.79 16.59
N ARG A 34 -18.67 -22.31 17.58
CA ARG A 34 -19.04 -23.09 18.76
C ARG A 34 -20.00 -24.24 18.44
N ARG A 35 -21.01 -24.00 17.60
CA ARG A 35 -22.10 -24.96 17.35
C ARG A 35 -21.69 -26.10 16.41
N TRP A 36 -20.82 -25.84 15.43
CA TRP A 36 -20.36 -26.87 14.49
C TRP A 36 -18.90 -27.32 14.71
N ASN A 37 -18.24 -26.79 15.76
CA ASN A 37 -16.84 -27.04 16.12
C ASN A 37 -15.89 -26.88 14.92
N VAL A 38 -15.92 -25.70 14.31
CA VAL A 38 -15.12 -25.36 13.11
C VAL A 38 -14.23 -24.15 13.39
N ALA A 39 -13.15 -24.01 12.64
CA ALA A 39 -12.28 -22.84 12.72
C ALA A 39 -13.06 -21.55 12.34
N MET A 40 -12.66 -20.41 12.93
CA MET A 40 -13.27 -19.10 12.62
C MET A 40 -13.23 -18.77 11.12
N ALA A 41 -12.16 -19.13 10.41
CA ALA A 41 -12.06 -18.96 8.96
C ALA A 41 -13.15 -19.73 8.19
N THR A 42 -13.51 -20.93 8.64
CA THR A 42 -14.60 -21.73 8.07
C THR A 42 -15.96 -21.09 8.33
N ALA A 43 -16.18 -20.58 9.55
CA ALA A 43 -17.41 -19.86 9.90
C ALA A 43 -17.58 -18.55 9.10
N THR A 44 -16.48 -17.82 8.84
CA THR A 44 -16.49 -16.64 7.97
C THR A 44 -16.83 -17.01 6.53
N LYS A 45 -16.27 -18.11 6.00
CA LYS A 45 -16.62 -18.62 4.65
C LYS A 45 -18.10 -18.99 4.53
N VAL A 46 -18.69 -19.62 5.55
CA VAL A 46 -20.14 -19.94 5.58
C VAL A 46 -21.00 -18.67 5.43
N LEU A 47 -20.72 -17.61 6.19
CA LEU A 47 -21.47 -16.37 6.12
C LEU A 47 -21.21 -15.58 4.82
N ALA A 48 -20.00 -15.68 4.28
CA ALA A 48 -19.65 -15.09 2.98
C ALA A 48 -20.43 -15.76 1.85
N GLU A 49 -20.56 -17.09 1.87
CA GLU A 49 -21.32 -17.86 0.88
C GLU A 49 -22.81 -17.50 0.90
N LEU A 50 -23.44 -17.49 2.09
CA LEU A 50 -24.84 -17.09 2.23
C LEU A 50 -25.09 -15.64 1.78
N ARG A 51 -24.10 -14.75 1.97
CA ARG A 51 -24.16 -13.36 1.51
C ARG A 51 -24.00 -13.26 -0.01
N GLY A 52 -23.08 -14.03 -0.60
CA GLY A 52 -22.91 -14.12 -2.05
C GLY A 52 -24.17 -14.62 -2.77
N GLN A 53 -24.96 -15.45 -2.10
CA GLN A 53 -26.26 -15.94 -2.57
C GLN A 53 -27.43 -15.00 -2.28
N GLY A 54 -27.18 -13.83 -1.66
CA GLY A 54 -28.20 -12.85 -1.34
C GLY A 54 -29.19 -13.28 -0.25
N LEU A 55 -28.89 -14.34 0.51
CA LEU A 55 -29.78 -14.88 1.55
C LEU A 55 -29.64 -14.14 2.87
N VAL A 56 -28.50 -13.48 3.10
CA VAL A 56 -28.22 -12.77 4.36
C VAL A 56 -27.48 -11.45 4.10
N ARG A 57 -27.69 -10.45 4.95
CA ARG A 57 -27.02 -9.15 4.92
C ARG A 57 -26.50 -8.77 6.30
N ALA A 58 -25.37 -8.06 6.36
CA ALA A 58 -24.87 -7.51 7.62
C ALA A 58 -25.60 -6.20 7.94
N VAL A 59 -26.07 -6.07 9.19
CA VAL A 59 -26.70 -4.85 9.72
C VAL A 59 -25.87 -4.33 10.88
N PRO A 60 -25.37 -3.08 10.83
CA PRO A 60 -24.60 -2.48 11.91
C PRO A 60 -25.33 -2.56 13.26
N GLY A 61 -24.65 -2.99 14.32
CA GLY A 61 -25.20 -3.14 15.68
C GLY A 61 -26.12 -4.36 15.90
N VAL A 62 -26.54 -5.06 14.83
CA VAL A 62 -27.50 -6.18 14.91
C VAL A 62 -26.84 -7.51 14.53
N GLY A 63 -25.80 -7.49 13.70
CA GLY A 63 -25.12 -8.68 13.20
C GLY A 63 -25.61 -9.06 11.80
N THR A 64 -25.46 -10.33 11.41
CA THR A 64 -25.94 -10.80 10.10
C THR A 64 -27.42 -11.19 10.23
N VAL A 65 -28.27 -10.72 9.33
CA VAL A 65 -29.70 -11.02 9.30
C VAL A 65 -30.11 -11.59 7.94
N VAL A 66 -31.23 -12.33 7.89
CA VAL A 66 -31.79 -12.84 6.63
C VAL A 66 -32.25 -11.68 5.75
N ALA A 67 -31.90 -11.73 4.46
CA ALA A 67 -32.27 -10.72 3.48
C ALA A 67 -33.74 -10.86 3.05
N GLU A 68 -34.39 -9.74 2.71
CA GLU A 68 -35.71 -9.77 2.08
C GLU A 68 -35.57 -10.30 0.65
N ALA A 69 -36.16 -11.47 0.38
CA ALA A 69 -36.33 -11.92 -0.99
C ALA A 69 -37.27 -10.93 -1.70
N ALA A 70 -36.80 -10.29 -2.77
CA ALA A 70 -37.60 -9.43 -3.61
C ALA A 70 -38.80 -10.22 -4.17
N SER A 71 -39.96 -10.10 -3.55
CA SER A 71 -41.23 -10.54 -4.16
C SER A 71 -41.72 -9.48 -5.15
N PRO A 72 -42.21 -9.87 -6.32
CA PRO A 72 -42.61 -8.96 -7.38
C PRO A 72 -43.94 -8.31 -7.01
N VAL A 73 -43.93 -7.01 -6.68
CA VAL A 73 -45.18 -6.26 -6.49
C VAL A 73 -45.72 -5.83 -7.85
N ARG A 74 -46.90 -6.37 -8.17
CA ARG A 74 -47.76 -6.06 -9.31
C ARG A 74 -48.66 -4.87 -8.94
N THR A 75 -48.59 -3.75 -9.64
CA THR A 75 -49.66 -2.71 -9.64
C THR A 75 -49.48 -1.76 -10.83
N GLN A 76 -50.19 -1.97 -11.94
CA GLN A 76 -51.36 -1.21 -12.40
C GLN A 76 -51.27 0.33 -12.27
N ALA A 77 -51.25 0.98 -13.44
CA ALA A 77 -51.49 2.41 -13.63
C ALA A 77 -52.96 2.78 -13.30
N PRO A 78 -53.29 4.08 -13.06
CA PRO A 78 -53.70 4.89 -14.21
C PRO A 78 -53.38 6.41 -14.18
N ALA A 79 -53.42 6.97 -15.40
CA ALA A 79 -53.91 8.29 -15.83
C ALA A 79 -53.17 9.61 -15.48
N ARG A 80 -52.89 10.35 -16.57
CA ARG A 80 -52.49 11.77 -16.70
C ARG A 80 -53.62 12.73 -16.29
N PRO A 81 -53.31 13.97 -15.86
CA PRO A 81 -53.31 15.14 -16.79
C PRO A 81 -52.11 16.10 -16.56
N ALA A 82 -51.43 16.59 -17.60
CA ALA A 82 -51.57 17.89 -18.29
C ALA A 82 -50.97 19.12 -17.56
N ALA A 83 -49.94 19.68 -18.21
CA ALA A 83 -49.45 21.06 -18.26
C ALA A 83 -49.24 21.90 -16.97
N GLY A 84 -48.02 22.39 -16.80
CA GLY A 84 -47.71 23.48 -15.86
C GLY A 84 -46.22 23.66 -15.64
N GLU A 85 -45.63 24.66 -16.28
CA GLU A 85 -44.23 25.04 -16.22
C GLU A 85 -43.71 25.25 -14.79
N ARG A 86 -42.56 24.66 -14.51
CA ARG A 86 -41.57 25.23 -13.60
C ARG A 86 -40.20 24.71 -14.01
N GLN A 87 -39.49 25.53 -14.78
CA GLN A 87 -38.06 25.37 -15.06
C GLN A 87 -37.32 25.42 -13.72
N ILE A 88 -37.04 24.24 -13.16
CA ILE A 88 -36.03 24.08 -12.13
C ILE A 88 -34.70 24.31 -12.84
N PRO A 89 -33.86 25.28 -12.44
CA PRO A 89 -32.54 25.39 -13.02
C PRO A 89 -31.83 24.08 -12.75
N ARG A 90 -31.56 23.34 -13.83
CA ARG A 90 -30.74 22.14 -13.84
C ARG A 90 -29.39 22.59 -13.29
N ARG A 91 -29.16 22.37 -12.00
CA ARG A 91 -27.81 22.34 -11.44
C ARG A 91 -27.08 21.35 -12.32
N LEU A 92 -26.17 21.88 -13.15
CA LEU A 92 -25.13 21.12 -13.80
C LEU A 92 -24.18 20.66 -12.69
N THR A 93 -24.61 19.71 -11.86
CA THR A 93 -23.65 18.81 -11.20
C THR A 93 -23.25 17.80 -12.26
N VAL A 94 -22.40 18.25 -13.18
CA VAL A 94 -21.42 17.35 -13.79
C VAL A 94 -20.17 17.47 -12.92
N GLU A 95 -20.30 17.10 -11.65
CA GLU A 95 -19.15 16.69 -10.86
C GLU A 95 -18.78 15.33 -11.44
N GLY A 96 -17.61 15.25 -12.07
CA GLY A 96 -17.13 14.06 -12.76
C GLY A 96 -17.36 12.82 -11.90
N GLY A 97 -17.86 11.74 -12.50
CA GLY A 97 -18.18 10.54 -11.75
C GLY A 97 -16.98 10.02 -10.93
N LEU A 98 -17.26 9.16 -9.97
CA LEU A 98 -16.24 8.39 -9.28
C LEU A 98 -15.48 7.54 -10.31
N THR A 99 -14.17 7.71 -10.40
CA THR A 99 -13.26 6.92 -11.25
C THR A 99 -12.18 6.27 -10.41
N THR A 100 -11.54 5.22 -10.93
CA THR A 100 -10.41 4.58 -10.26
C THR A 100 -9.30 5.60 -9.99
N ASP A 101 -8.91 6.41 -10.98
CA ASP A 101 -7.85 7.41 -10.83
C ASP A 101 -8.16 8.43 -9.73
N ARG A 102 -9.41 8.89 -9.62
CA ARG A 102 -9.82 9.80 -8.53
C ARG A 102 -9.77 9.13 -7.16
N ILE A 103 -10.13 7.85 -7.07
CA ILE A 103 -10.03 7.08 -5.82
C ILE A 103 -8.57 6.92 -5.42
N VAL A 104 -7.70 6.56 -6.35
CA VAL A 104 -6.28 6.34 -6.10
C VAL A 104 -5.59 7.65 -5.72
N ALA A 105 -5.84 8.75 -6.44
CA ALA A 105 -5.28 10.06 -6.12
C ALA A 105 -5.65 10.52 -4.69
N ALA A 106 -6.92 10.41 -4.30
CA ALA A 106 -7.34 10.74 -2.94
C ALA A 106 -6.72 9.80 -1.90
N ALA A 107 -6.55 8.52 -2.22
CA ALA A 107 -5.89 7.56 -1.33
C ALA A 107 -4.40 7.85 -1.13
N VAL A 108 -3.69 8.27 -2.19
CA VAL A 108 -2.30 8.75 -2.11
C VAL A 108 -2.22 9.99 -1.23
N GLU A 109 -3.08 10.98 -1.46
CA GLU A 109 -3.10 12.22 -0.65
C GLU A 109 -3.37 11.94 0.84
N ILE A 110 -4.28 11.03 1.16
CA ILE A 110 -4.51 10.59 2.54
C ILE A 110 -3.24 9.95 3.11
N ALA A 111 -2.60 9.04 2.36
CA ALA A 111 -1.43 8.33 2.85
C ALA A 111 -0.19 9.23 2.98
N ASP A 112 -0.04 10.24 2.12
CA ASP A 112 1.04 11.24 2.18
C ASP A 112 0.91 12.11 3.44
N ASN A 113 -0.32 12.48 3.82
CA ASN A 113 -0.57 13.40 4.94
C ASN A 113 -0.80 12.69 6.29
N GLU A 114 -1.43 11.52 6.29
CA GLU A 114 -1.88 10.81 7.50
C GLU A 114 -1.22 9.44 7.67
N GLY A 115 -0.37 9.02 6.74
CA GLY A 115 0.28 7.71 6.74
C GLY A 115 -0.62 6.56 6.27
N LEU A 116 0.00 5.41 5.98
CA LEU A 116 -0.72 4.24 5.42
C LEU A 116 -1.70 3.59 6.41
N GLU A 117 -1.45 3.76 7.71
CA GLU A 117 -2.30 3.20 8.76
C GLU A 117 -3.68 3.87 8.81
N ALA A 118 -3.75 5.18 8.56
CA ALA A 118 -5.00 5.94 8.49
C ALA A 118 -5.87 5.55 7.28
N LEU A 119 -5.26 4.97 6.24
CA LEU A 119 -5.96 4.61 5.01
C LEU A 119 -7.01 3.51 5.26
N SER A 120 -8.26 3.82 4.95
CA SER A 120 -9.35 2.84 4.92
C SER A 120 -10.34 3.18 3.81
N MET A 121 -11.07 2.17 3.31
CA MET A 121 -12.09 2.38 2.28
C MET A 121 -13.15 3.42 2.71
N ARG A 122 -13.44 3.51 4.01
CA ARG A 122 -14.35 4.51 4.56
C ARG A 122 -13.73 5.92 4.59
N ARG A 123 -12.45 6.04 4.96
CA ARG A 123 -11.73 7.33 4.97
C ARG A 123 -11.65 7.92 3.57
N VAL A 124 -11.32 7.10 2.57
CA VAL A 124 -11.27 7.51 1.15
C VAL A 124 -12.65 7.88 0.62
N ALA A 125 -13.68 7.11 0.98
CA ALA A 125 -15.05 7.43 0.60
C ALA A 125 -15.53 8.76 1.21
N ALA A 126 -15.17 9.03 2.48
CA ALA A 126 -15.48 10.28 3.14
C ALA A 126 -14.76 11.47 2.48
N GLU A 127 -13.49 11.32 2.10
CA GLU A 127 -12.72 12.33 1.38
C GLU A 127 -13.37 12.69 0.03
N LEU A 128 -13.93 11.69 -0.66
CA LEU A 128 -14.55 11.87 -1.97
C LEU A 128 -16.04 12.22 -1.93
N ASP A 129 -16.62 12.46 -0.73
CA ASP A 129 -18.06 12.60 -0.50
C ASP A 129 -18.89 11.49 -1.18
N ALA A 130 -18.37 10.26 -1.13
CA ALA A 130 -18.93 9.10 -1.79
C ALA A 130 -19.40 8.05 -0.78
N ALA A 131 -20.40 7.25 -1.15
CA ALA A 131 -20.77 6.07 -0.36
C ALA A 131 -19.66 5.01 -0.47
N ALA A 132 -19.19 4.43 0.65
CA ALA A 132 -18.10 3.42 0.62
C ALA A 132 -18.38 2.24 -0.35
N MET A 133 -19.64 1.83 -0.49
CA MET A 133 -20.06 0.80 -1.46
C MET A 133 -19.80 1.16 -2.93
N SER A 134 -19.68 2.45 -3.25
CA SER A 134 -19.39 2.91 -4.61
C SER A 134 -17.92 2.70 -5.00
N LEU A 135 -16.98 2.79 -4.05
CA LEU A 135 -15.55 2.56 -4.28
C LEU A 135 -15.28 1.11 -4.68
N TYR A 136 -16.00 0.15 -4.07
CA TYR A 136 -15.84 -1.28 -4.34
C TYR A 136 -16.17 -1.70 -5.78
N ARG A 137 -16.82 -0.84 -6.58
CA ARG A 137 -16.99 -1.07 -8.02
C ARG A 137 -15.73 -0.82 -8.84
N HIS A 138 -14.80 -0.03 -8.30
CA HIS A 138 -13.57 0.40 -8.97
C HIS A 138 -12.36 -0.34 -8.41
N VAL A 139 -12.37 -0.64 -7.10
CA VAL A 139 -11.25 -1.26 -6.40
C VAL A 139 -11.77 -2.34 -5.44
N PRO A 140 -11.26 -3.57 -5.50
CA PRO A 140 -11.87 -4.70 -4.79
C PRO A 140 -11.75 -4.62 -3.26
N ASP A 141 -10.63 -4.13 -2.75
CA ASP A 141 -10.31 -4.05 -1.32
C ASP A 141 -9.18 -3.03 -1.04
N LYS A 142 -8.77 -2.91 0.23
CA LYS A 142 -7.68 -2.01 0.64
C LYS A 142 -6.36 -2.41 -0.01
N ASP A 143 -6.05 -3.70 -0.09
CA ASP A 143 -4.77 -4.16 -0.64
C ASP A 143 -4.67 -3.88 -2.15
N GLY A 144 -5.77 -4.09 -2.89
CA GLY A 144 -5.91 -3.68 -4.28
C GLY A 144 -5.79 -2.17 -4.47
N LEU A 145 -6.30 -1.37 -3.53
CA LEU A 145 -6.12 0.08 -3.55
C LEU A 145 -4.66 0.47 -3.36
N VAL A 146 -3.97 -0.11 -2.38
CA VAL A 146 -2.55 0.15 -2.12
C VAL A 146 -1.69 -0.23 -3.33
N ASN A 147 -2.00 -1.35 -4.00
CA ASN A 147 -1.32 -1.71 -5.25
C ASN A 147 -1.50 -0.65 -6.34
N LEU A 148 -2.72 -0.14 -6.53
CA LEU A 148 -2.98 0.92 -7.51
C LEU A 148 -2.31 2.25 -7.13
N MET A 149 -2.23 2.57 -5.84
CA MET A 149 -1.47 3.73 -5.34
C MET A 149 0.01 3.60 -5.70
N MET A 150 0.62 2.43 -5.46
CA MET A 150 2.00 2.18 -5.86
C MET A 150 2.19 2.29 -7.37
N GLU A 151 1.28 1.72 -8.18
CA GLU A 151 1.33 1.84 -9.64
C GLU A 151 1.27 3.31 -10.11
N GLN A 152 0.45 4.15 -9.47
CA GLN A 152 0.37 5.58 -9.76
C GLN A 152 1.69 6.29 -9.43
N VAL A 153 2.28 6.03 -8.27
CA VAL A 153 3.56 6.64 -7.88
C VAL A 153 4.68 6.23 -8.84
N PHE A 154 4.78 4.94 -9.18
CA PHE A 154 5.80 4.47 -10.13
C PHE A 154 5.59 4.97 -11.56
N THR A 155 4.36 5.34 -11.95
CA THR A 155 4.11 6.01 -13.24
C THR A 155 4.78 7.39 -13.29
N ALA A 156 4.87 8.08 -12.15
CA ALA A 156 5.47 9.41 -12.06
C ALA A 156 7.01 9.39 -11.98
N VAL A 157 7.62 8.22 -11.70
CA VAL A 157 9.08 8.06 -11.68
C VAL A 157 9.62 8.15 -13.11
N GLY A 158 10.00 9.36 -13.50
CA GLY A 158 10.50 9.67 -14.84
C GLY A 158 11.98 9.36 -14.99
N PHE A 159 12.31 8.42 -15.87
CA PHE A 159 13.65 8.26 -16.45
C PHE A 159 13.51 8.23 -17.98
N SER A 160 14.48 8.80 -18.68
CA SER A 160 14.41 9.04 -20.12
C SER A 160 15.34 8.13 -20.91
N ALA A 161 15.06 7.98 -22.20
CA ALA A 161 15.98 7.29 -23.12
C ALA A 161 17.35 7.97 -23.22
N ALA A 162 17.44 9.28 -22.95
CA ALA A 162 18.70 10.01 -22.95
C ALA A 162 19.63 9.55 -21.82
N ASP A 163 19.05 9.09 -20.70
CA ASP A 163 19.81 8.61 -19.54
C ASP A 163 20.51 7.27 -19.81
N ALA A 164 20.10 6.54 -20.87
CA ALA A 164 20.74 5.28 -21.26
C ALA A 164 22.20 5.46 -21.72
N GLY A 165 22.58 6.65 -22.18
CA GLY A 165 23.94 6.98 -22.62
C GLY A 165 24.90 7.31 -21.47
N LEU A 166 24.42 7.43 -20.24
CA LEU A 166 25.24 7.71 -19.08
C LEU A 166 26.13 6.50 -18.71
N PRO A 167 27.33 6.72 -18.16
CA PRO A 167 28.13 5.65 -17.55
C PRO A 167 27.34 4.90 -16.48
N TRP A 168 27.66 3.62 -16.25
CA TRP A 168 26.92 2.77 -15.31
C TRP A 168 26.74 3.43 -13.94
N ARG A 169 27.79 4.05 -13.40
CA ARG A 169 27.75 4.68 -12.07
C ARG A 169 26.72 5.81 -12.03
N ALA A 170 26.76 6.71 -13.02
CA ALA A 170 25.83 7.83 -13.09
C ALA A 170 24.37 7.36 -13.27
N ARG A 171 24.14 6.24 -13.99
CA ARG A 171 22.81 5.63 -14.11
C ARG A 171 22.31 5.10 -12.77
N LEU A 172 23.15 4.39 -12.02
CA LEU A 172 22.79 3.87 -10.70
C LEU A 172 22.57 4.99 -9.67
N GLU A 173 23.36 6.06 -9.72
CA GLU A 173 23.13 7.26 -8.90
C GLU A 173 21.77 7.89 -9.22
N LEU A 174 21.47 8.09 -10.51
CA LEU A 174 20.17 8.62 -10.94
C LEU A 174 19.02 7.71 -10.50
N ALA A 175 19.14 6.40 -10.68
CA ALA A 175 18.14 5.43 -10.24
C ALA A 175 17.89 5.54 -8.72
N ALA A 176 18.96 5.53 -7.93
CA ALA A 176 18.85 5.62 -6.47
C ALA A 176 18.18 6.92 -6.03
N ARG A 177 18.55 8.06 -6.64
CA ARG A 177 17.98 9.38 -6.34
C ARG A 177 16.51 9.49 -6.76
N LEU A 178 16.14 9.00 -7.93
CA LEU A 178 14.73 8.96 -8.37
C LEU A 178 13.86 8.16 -7.40
N LEU A 179 14.37 7.02 -6.93
CA LEU A 179 13.66 6.20 -5.96
C LEU A 179 13.60 6.87 -4.57
N TRP A 180 14.70 7.50 -4.16
CA TRP A 180 14.77 8.29 -2.92
C TRP A 180 13.75 9.45 -2.94
N ASP A 181 13.70 10.20 -4.03
CA ASP A 181 12.74 11.30 -4.22
C ASP A 181 11.29 10.80 -4.20
N ALA A 182 11.01 9.63 -4.80
CA ALA A 182 9.69 9.02 -4.72
C ALA A 182 9.31 8.64 -3.27
N PHE A 183 10.26 8.12 -2.48
CA PHE A 183 10.02 7.83 -1.07
C PHE A 183 9.86 9.10 -0.22
N ARG A 184 10.60 10.17 -0.51
CA ARG A 184 10.41 11.46 0.19
C ARG A 184 9.06 12.09 -0.12
N ALA A 185 8.63 12.02 -1.38
CA ALA A 185 7.32 12.51 -1.79
C ALA A 185 6.17 11.67 -1.21
N HIS A 186 6.41 10.36 -1.01
CA HIS A 186 5.41 9.40 -0.54
C HIS A 186 5.99 8.49 0.57
N PRO A 187 6.12 8.98 1.83
CA PRO A 187 6.80 8.25 2.90
C PRO A 187 6.26 6.83 3.17
N TRP A 188 4.95 6.62 2.99
CA TRP A 188 4.28 5.32 3.13
C TRP A 188 4.75 4.25 2.14
N LEU A 189 5.33 4.65 1.00
CA LEU A 189 5.69 3.74 -0.09
C LEU A 189 6.78 2.76 0.34
N ALA A 190 7.75 3.21 1.16
CA ALA A 190 8.86 2.38 1.61
C ALA A 190 8.35 1.17 2.41
N SER A 191 7.38 1.37 3.32
CA SER A 191 6.78 0.29 4.10
C SER A 191 5.84 -0.59 3.28
N ALA A 192 5.11 -0.01 2.31
CA ALA A 192 4.19 -0.75 1.44
C ALA A 192 4.90 -1.76 0.52
N LEU A 193 6.11 -1.43 0.04
CA LEU A 193 6.91 -2.31 -0.80
C LEU A 193 7.51 -3.45 0.01
N SER A 194 7.24 -4.71 -0.36
CA SER A 194 7.83 -5.86 0.32
C SER A 194 8.98 -6.47 -0.48
N MET A 195 10.15 -6.61 0.16
CA MET A 195 11.29 -7.31 -0.43
C MET A 195 11.07 -8.83 -0.49
N THR A 196 10.43 -9.39 0.53
CA THR A 196 10.28 -10.84 0.69
C THR A 196 8.98 -11.36 0.09
N ARG A 197 8.04 -10.46 -0.24
CA ARG A 197 6.76 -10.76 -0.88
C ARG A 197 6.42 -9.69 -1.93
N PRO A 198 7.23 -9.53 -2.98
CA PRO A 198 7.09 -8.44 -3.93
C PRO A 198 5.74 -8.50 -4.64
N GLN A 199 5.07 -7.35 -4.72
CA GLN A 199 3.85 -7.18 -5.47
C GLN A 199 4.16 -7.07 -6.98
N PRO A 200 3.35 -7.66 -7.87
CA PRO A 200 3.51 -7.49 -9.30
C PRO A 200 3.07 -6.08 -9.72
N LEU A 201 4.03 -5.14 -9.77
CA LEU A 201 3.81 -3.75 -10.16
C LEU A 201 4.31 -3.50 -11.58
N SER A 202 3.39 -3.32 -12.52
CA SER A 202 3.69 -3.18 -13.95
C SER A 202 4.50 -1.94 -14.25
N ASN A 203 4.21 -0.82 -13.57
CA ASN A 203 4.89 0.46 -13.79
C ASN A 203 6.26 0.52 -13.10
N ALA A 204 6.54 -0.37 -12.15
CA ALA A 204 7.86 -0.49 -11.52
C ALA A 204 8.84 -1.36 -12.34
N LEU A 205 8.34 -2.30 -13.16
CA LEU A 205 9.17 -3.22 -13.93
C LEU A 205 10.15 -2.52 -14.89
N PRO A 206 9.76 -1.49 -15.67
CA PRO A 206 10.70 -0.77 -16.53
C PRO A 206 11.87 -0.16 -15.76
N PHE A 207 11.62 0.38 -14.56
CA PHE A 207 12.66 0.92 -13.71
C PHE A 207 13.64 -0.18 -13.24
N GLY A 208 13.11 -1.32 -12.78
CA GLY A 208 13.91 -2.47 -12.39
C GLY A 208 14.77 -3.01 -13.53
N GLU A 209 14.18 -3.17 -14.72
CA GLU A 209 14.88 -3.60 -15.94
C GLU A 209 16.00 -2.62 -16.33
N TRP A 210 15.76 -1.32 -16.20
CA TRP A 210 16.77 -0.30 -16.49
C TRP A 210 18.00 -0.41 -15.58
N VAL A 211 17.80 -0.68 -14.28
CA VAL A 211 18.90 -0.90 -13.33
C VAL A 211 19.61 -2.23 -13.57
N LEU A 212 18.85 -3.31 -13.77
CA LEU A 212 19.39 -4.64 -14.05
C LEU A 212 20.23 -4.66 -15.34
N SER A 213 19.71 -4.07 -16.42
CA SER A 213 20.42 -3.98 -17.71
C SER A 213 21.68 -3.11 -17.62
N THR A 214 21.70 -2.08 -16.76
CA THR A 214 22.91 -1.29 -16.47
C THR A 214 24.01 -2.17 -15.89
N LEU A 215 23.69 -2.95 -14.85
CA LEU A 215 24.65 -3.84 -14.19
C LEU A 215 25.08 -5.02 -15.08
N ALA A 216 24.15 -5.57 -15.87
CA ALA A 216 24.43 -6.68 -16.77
C ALA A 216 25.39 -6.28 -17.91
N ALA A 217 25.34 -5.02 -18.38
CA ALA A 217 26.24 -4.51 -19.41
C ALA A 217 27.72 -4.49 -18.97
N GLU A 218 27.99 -4.49 -17.67
CA GLU A 218 29.35 -4.51 -17.09
C GLU A 218 29.96 -5.92 -17.03
N GLY A 219 29.29 -6.93 -17.60
CA GLY A 219 29.81 -8.30 -17.71
C GLY A 219 29.68 -9.14 -16.44
N LEU A 220 28.83 -8.70 -15.50
CA LEU A 220 28.48 -9.47 -14.30
C LEU A 220 27.53 -10.62 -14.66
N ASP A 221 27.60 -11.73 -13.92
CA ASP A 221 26.62 -12.81 -14.05
C ASP A 221 25.26 -12.40 -13.48
N LEU A 222 24.18 -13.04 -13.95
CA LEU A 222 22.81 -12.65 -13.59
C LEU A 222 22.50 -12.75 -12.09
N GLN A 223 23.12 -13.69 -11.38
CA GLN A 223 22.90 -13.81 -9.94
C GLN A 223 23.53 -12.63 -9.20
N THR A 224 24.75 -12.25 -9.60
CA THR A 224 25.43 -11.06 -9.07
C THR A 224 24.67 -9.77 -9.42
N VAL A 225 24.18 -9.64 -10.66
CA VAL A 225 23.37 -8.49 -11.11
C VAL A 225 22.11 -8.34 -10.25
N LEU A 226 21.34 -9.41 -10.08
CA LEU A 226 20.12 -9.37 -9.28
C LEU A 226 20.43 -9.05 -7.81
N THR A 227 21.50 -9.62 -7.25
CA THR A 227 21.89 -9.37 -5.87
C THR A 227 22.32 -7.92 -5.65
N ALA A 228 23.08 -7.33 -6.59
CA ALA A 228 23.48 -5.92 -6.56
C ALA A 228 22.26 -4.99 -6.70
N TYR A 229 21.33 -5.29 -7.60
CA TYR A 229 20.06 -4.57 -7.73
C TYR A 229 19.27 -4.58 -6.41
N LEU A 230 19.06 -5.75 -5.82
CA LEU A 230 18.32 -5.88 -4.56
C LEU A 230 19.04 -5.20 -3.39
N THR A 231 20.37 -5.18 -3.40
CA THR A 231 21.17 -4.50 -2.37
C THR A 231 21.02 -2.99 -2.48
N LEU A 232 21.10 -2.43 -3.70
CA LEU A 232 20.86 -1.01 -3.94
C LEU A 232 19.43 -0.62 -3.54
N PHE A 233 18.44 -1.36 -4.03
CA PHE A 233 17.04 -1.14 -3.70
C PHE A 233 16.80 -1.22 -2.17
N ASN A 234 17.36 -2.22 -1.50
CA ASN A 234 17.24 -2.38 -0.06
C ASN A 234 17.93 -1.26 0.72
N TYR A 235 19.06 -0.74 0.23
CA TYR A 235 19.72 0.40 0.83
C TYR A 235 18.82 1.64 0.79
N VAL A 236 18.32 2.01 -0.39
CA VAL A 236 17.44 3.19 -0.55
C VAL A 236 16.16 3.02 0.28
N ARG A 237 15.48 1.88 0.13
CA ARG A 237 14.25 1.57 0.88
C ARG A 237 14.48 1.54 2.39
N GLY A 238 15.58 0.94 2.83
CA GLY A 238 15.93 0.80 4.24
C GLY A 238 16.15 2.15 4.92
N THR A 239 16.85 3.07 4.24
CA THR A 239 16.99 4.45 4.71
C THR A 239 15.64 5.16 4.73
N ALA A 240 14.81 4.95 3.70
CA ALA A 240 13.51 5.62 3.54
C ALA A 240 12.45 5.20 4.57
N LEU A 241 12.56 4.00 5.16
CA LEU A 241 11.66 3.58 6.25
C LEU A 241 11.67 4.57 7.43
N ASN A 242 12.77 5.30 7.64
CA ASN A 242 12.86 6.30 8.71
C ASN A 242 11.96 7.52 8.46
N LEU A 243 11.61 7.82 7.20
CA LEU A 243 10.74 8.96 6.86
C LEU A 243 9.32 8.75 7.38
N GLU A 244 8.75 7.56 7.19
CA GLU A 244 7.41 7.25 7.70
C GLU A 244 7.41 7.09 9.23
N MET A 245 8.47 6.51 9.80
CA MET A 245 8.59 6.40 11.26
C MET A 245 8.64 7.79 11.92
N GLU A 246 9.37 8.74 11.32
CA GLU A 246 9.43 10.12 11.81
C GLU A 246 8.07 10.82 11.66
N ALA A 247 7.45 10.76 10.48
CA ALA A 247 6.13 11.36 10.26
C ALA A 247 5.07 10.80 11.23
N ALA A 248 5.11 9.50 11.52
CA ALA A 248 4.22 8.87 12.50
C ALA A 248 4.52 9.32 13.93
N ALA A 249 5.79 9.51 14.30
CA ALA A 249 6.19 10.02 15.60
C ALA A 249 5.71 11.46 15.80
N GLU A 250 5.96 12.34 14.83
CA GLU A 250 5.51 13.74 14.85
C GLU A 250 3.99 13.83 14.95
N ALA A 251 3.24 13.05 14.17
CA ALA A 251 1.79 13.01 14.24
C ALA A 251 1.26 12.57 15.62
N ALA A 252 1.99 11.71 16.34
CA ALA A 252 1.60 11.21 17.65
C ALA A 252 2.00 12.14 18.81
N THR A 253 3.14 12.83 18.71
CA THR A 253 3.70 13.68 19.77
C THR A 253 3.42 15.17 19.58
N GLY A 254 3.19 15.61 18.34
CA GLY A 254 3.14 17.01 17.94
C GLY A 254 4.50 17.72 17.98
N GLN A 255 5.61 16.96 17.99
CA GLN A 255 6.98 17.47 18.03
C GLN A 255 7.75 16.95 16.82
N ASP A 256 8.49 17.83 16.15
CA ASP A 256 9.44 17.44 15.10
C ASP A 256 10.72 16.81 15.68
N ALA A 257 11.52 16.20 14.81
CA ALA A 257 12.78 15.52 15.18
C ALA A 257 13.75 16.43 15.95
N GLU A 258 13.91 17.69 15.53
CA GLU A 258 14.86 18.62 16.13
C GLU A 258 14.43 18.98 17.57
N ALA A 259 13.17 19.36 17.77
CA ALA A 259 12.64 19.65 19.10
C ALA A 259 12.68 18.42 20.01
N TRP A 260 12.44 17.23 19.47
CA TRP A 260 12.57 15.99 20.23
C TRP A 260 14.02 15.74 20.66
N MET A 261 14.99 15.90 19.75
CA MET A 261 16.42 15.73 20.02
C MET A 261 16.92 16.72 21.07
N ASP A 262 16.55 18.01 20.95
CA ASP A 262 16.88 19.05 21.94
C ASP A 262 16.34 18.68 23.33
N GLN A 263 15.13 18.12 23.40
CA GLN A 263 14.55 17.67 24.66
C GLN A 263 15.31 16.49 25.27
N GLN A 264 15.84 15.58 24.44
CA GLN A 264 16.58 14.39 24.90
C GLN A 264 18.07 14.66 25.16
N GLU A 265 18.63 15.76 24.65
CA GLU A 265 20.07 16.05 24.70
C GLU A 265 20.70 15.87 26.09
N PRO A 266 20.13 16.39 27.21
CA PRO A 266 20.76 16.24 28.52
C PRO A 266 20.89 14.78 28.96
N GLN A 267 19.85 13.97 28.72
CA GLN A 267 19.86 12.55 29.04
C GLN A 267 20.82 11.78 28.13
N PHE A 268 20.87 12.13 26.85
CA PHE A 268 21.81 11.53 25.91
C PHE A 268 23.26 11.81 26.31
N MET A 269 23.58 13.06 26.68
CA MET A 269 24.92 13.46 27.13
C MET A 269 25.39 12.72 28.38
N GLU A 270 24.49 12.45 29.33
CA GLU A 270 24.79 11.63 30.51
C GLU A 270 25.13 10.19 30.11
N LEU A 271 24.36 9.60 29.18
CA LEU A 271 24.60 8.23 28.70
C LEU A 271 25.92 8.11 27.93
N VAL A 272 26.27 9.08 27.08
CA VAL A 272 27.47 8.99 26.24
C VAL A 272 28.77 9.38 26.95
N ALA A 273 28.70 9.91 28.17
CA ALA A 273 29.87 10.39 28.92
C ALA A 273 30.95 9.31 29.12
N GLU A 274 30.55 8.04 29.30
CA GLU A 274 31.46 6.90 29.47
C GLU A 274 31.87 6.25 28.12
N HIS A 275 31.44 6.81 27.00
CA HIS A 275 31.63 6.27 25.66
C HIS A 275 32.45 7.25 24.78
N PRO A 276 33.80 7.15 24.77
CA PRO A 276 34.68 8.18 24.22
C PRO A 276 34.39 8.60 22.79
N THR A 277 34.03 7.66 21.91
CA THR A 277 33.72 7.98 20.51
C THR A 277 32.40 8.74 20.40
N PHE A 278 31.36 8.34 21.14
CA PHE A 278 30.07 9.03 21.14
C PHE A 278 30.19 10.43 21.75
N LEU A 279 30.92 10.56 22.86
CA LEU A 279 31.20 11.86 23.47
C LEU A 279 31.95 12.79 22.50
N ARG A 280 32.88 12.26 21.70
CA ARG A 280 33.55 13.07 20.68
C ARG A 280 32.59 13.55 19.60
N LEU A 281 31.68 12.71 19.13
CA LEU A 281 30.69 13.09 18.10
C LEU A 281 29.77 14.22 18.58
N THR A 282 29.38 14.23 19.85
CA THR A 282 28.57 15.33 20.41
C THR A 282 29.37 16.63 20.49
N THR A 283 30.65 16.56 20.87
CA THR A 283 31.51 17.76 20.90
C THR A 283 31.92 18.28 19.53
N GLU A 284 32.01 17.42 18.53
CA GLU A 284 32.38 17.77 17.15
C GLU A 284 31.16 18.24 16.32
N GLY A 285 29.94 18.17 16.88
CA GLY A 285 28.72 18.71 16.28
C GLY A 285 28.20 17.87 15.11
N TYR A 286 28.21 16.54 15.24
CA TYR A 286 27.59 15.69 14.23
C TYR A 286 26.08 15.95 14.15
N ASP A 287 25.65 16.52 13.03
CA ASP A 287 24.25 16.76 12.72
C ASP A 287 23.71 15.60 11.87
N PHE A 288 22.70 14.91 12.39
CA PHE A 288 22.13 13.74 11.72
C PHE A 288 21.08 14.18 10.72
N ASP A 289 21.31 13.85 9.45
CA ASP A 289 20.40 14.15 8.36
C ASP A 289 20.25 12.93 7.44
N LEU A 290 19.01 12.57 7.12
CA LEU A 290 18.68 11.39 6.33
C LEU A 290 19.13 11.53 4.86
N ASP A 291 19.05 12.73 4.30
CA ASP A 291 19.50 13.00 2.92
C ASP A 291 21.03 12.83 2.82
N GLN A 292 21.79 13.36 3.78
CA GLN A 292 23.24 13.17 3.88
C GLN A 292 23.61 11.71 4.13
N LEU A 293 22.87 11.00 4.98
CA LEU A 293 23.07 9.57 5.22
C LEU A 293 22.85 8.75 3.94
N PHE A 294 21.80 9.08 3.17
CA PHE A 294 21.48 8.47 1.88
C PHE A 294 22.59 8.72 0.85
N GLU A 295 23.05 9.95 0.67
CA GLU A 295 24.10 10.24 -0.31
C GLU A 295 25.43 9.61 0.11
N PHE A 296 25.80 9.66 1.39
CA PHE A 296 27.03 9.06 1.88
C PHE A 296 27.06 7.55 1.61
N GLY A 297 26.02 6.81 2.03
CA GLY A 297 25.99 5.36 1.87
C GLY A 297 25.80 4.93 0.41
N LEU A 298 25.08 5.70 -0.42
CA LEU A 298 24.99 5.47 -1.85
C LEU A 298 26.38 5.47 -2.49
N GLN A 299 27.18 6.50 -2.19
CA GLN A 299 28.54 6.59 -2.74
C GLN A 299 29.41 5.40 -2.29
N ARG A 300 29.35 5.02 -1.00
CA ARG A 300 30.09 3.85 -0.50
C ARG A 300 29.65 2.54 -1.14
N LEU A 301 28.35 2.36 -1.37
CA LEU A 301 27.81 1.16 -2.01
C LEU A 301 28.28 1.06 -3.47
N LEU A 302 28.23 2.17 -4.21
CA LEU A 302 28.68 2.21 -5.60
C LEU A 302 30.20 2.05 -5.74
N ASP A 303 30.98 2.52 -4.76
CA ASP A 303 32.43 2.23 -4.67
C ASP A 303 32.67 0.72 -4.54
N GLY A 304 31.84 0.03 -3.74
CA GLY A 304 31.86 -1.43 -3.62
C GLY A 304 31.48 -2.15 -4.93
N PHE A 305 30.50 -1.64 -5.67
CA PHE A 305 30.13 -2.17 -6.98
C PHE A 305 31.22 -1.96 -8.03
N ALA A 306 31.91 -0.82 -8.00
CA ALA A 306 33.05 -0.57 -8.90
C ALA A 306 34.15 -1.62 -8.70
N ALA A 307 34.54 -1.90 -7.45
CA ALA A 307 35.53 -2.93 -7.15
C ALA A 307 35.08 -4.34 -7.61
N LEU A 308 33.78 -4.64 -7.49
CA LEU A 308 33.20 -5.90 -7.96
C LEU A 308 33.27 -6.03 -9.50
N ILE A 309 32.92 -4.97 -10.22
CA ILE A 309 32.97 -4.89 -11.69
C ILE A 309 34.41 -5.02 -12.18
N ASP A 310 35.35 -4.27 -11.58
CA ASP A 310 36.77 -4.32 -11.93
C ASP A 310 37.35 -5.73 -11.74
N ALA A 311 37.01 -6.39 -10.64
CA ALA A 311 37.42 -7.77 -10.39
C ALA A 311 36.84 -8.77 -11.42
N ALA A 312 35.61 -8.54 -11.88
CA ALA A 312 35.01 -9.35 -12.94
C ALA A 312 35.72 -9.15 -14.29
N ALA A 313 36.04 -7.91 -14.66
CA ALA A 313 36.77 -7.60 -15.88
C ALA A 313 38.17 -8.26 -15.90
N GLN A 314 38.89 -8.23 -14.77
CA GLN A 314 40.21 -8.86 -14.65
C GLN A 314 40.16 -10.38 -14.83
N ARG A 315 39.16 -11.06 -14.26
CA ARG A 315 38.96 -12.52 -14.43
C ARG A 315 38.68 -12.90 -15.89
N SER A 316 37.94 -12.07 -16.61
CA SER A 316 37.62 -12.28 -18.03
C SER A 316 38.83 -12.08 -18.94
N SER A 317 39.79 -11.23 -18.54
CA SER A 317 41.01 -10.92 -19.31
C SER A 317 42.17 -11.89 -19.09
N SER A 318 42.14 -12.72 -18.04
CA SER A 318 43.19 -13.72 -17.77
C SER A 318 42.95 -14.98 -18.61
N PRO A 319 43.90 -15.41 -19.47
CA PRO A 319 43.76 -16.65 -20.23
C PRO A 319 43.65 -17.84 -19.26
N ARG A 320 42.73 -18.77 -19.51
CA ARG A 320 42.73 -20.08 -18.84
C ARG A 320 44.00 -20.82 -19.27
N SER A 321 45.02 -20.79 -18.41
CA SER A 321 46.21 -21.66 -18.50
C SER A 321 45.86 -23.10 -18.17
#